data_AF-A0A9W9HFK7-F1
#
_entry.id   AF-A0A9W9HFK7-F1
#
_cell.length_a   1.000
_cell.length_b   1.000
_cell.length_c   1.000
_cell.angle_alpha   90.00
_cell.angle_beta   90.00
_cell.angle_gamma   90.00
#
_symmetry.space_group_name_H-M   'P 1'
#
loop_
_entity.id
_entity.type
_entity.pdbx_description
1 polymer ?
#
loop_
_entity_poly.entity_id
_entity_poly.type
_entity_poly.pdbx_seq_one_letter_code
_entity_poly.pdbx_strand_id
1 'polypeptide(L)'
;MTSRIRPPTFPDLYTQACTAFTHKLQCQVFALLSPGPSPDRQGIATRLDELAERIVQLGFLGEVGEVAVRKGNRVWAKWGAMPIKEICFLVKKELMLLRTAVEIVEIGELGELGPERVGVAEVLVGVLEGLPF
;
A
#
# COMPACT_ATOMS: atom_id res chain seq x y z
N MET A 1 11.33 -9.08 31.92
CA MET A 1 10.93 -8.07 30.91
C MET A 1 12.16 -7.70 30.13
N THR A 2 12.41 -8.35 29.00
CA THR A 2 13.50 -7.98 28.09
C THR A 2 13.05 -6.73 27.35
N SER A 3 13.58 -5.57 27.77
CA SER A 3 13.56 -4.34 26.98
C SER A 3 14.00 -4.70 25.57
N ARG A 4 13.07 -4.66 24.60
CA ARG A 4 13.43 -4.76 23.19
C ARG A 4 14.24 -3.49 22.91
N ILE A 5 15.56 -3.64 22.77
CA ILE A 5 16.45 -2.54 22.45
C ILE A 5 16.08 -2.05 21.04
N ARG A 6 15.24 -1.01 20.97
CA ARG A 6 14.99 -0.27 19.74
C ARG A 6 16.26 0.52 19.45
N PRO A 7 16.92 0.32 18.30
CA PRO A 7 18.09 1.13 17.97
C PRO A 7 17.69 2.61 17.92
N PRO A 8 18.57 3.54 18.34
CA PRO A 8 18.26 4.97 18.33
C PRO A 8 17.84 5.49 16.95
N THR A 9 18.32 4.85 15.88
CA THR A 9 18.04 5.15 14.47
C THR A 9 16.75 4.54 13.94
N PHE A 10 16.04 3.72 14.73
CA PHE A 10 14.78 3.10 14.29
C PHE A 10 13.75 4.12 13.77
N PRO A 11 13.47 5.27 14.44
CA PRO A 11 12.49 6.24 13.93
C PRO A 11 12.81 6.68 12.50
N ASP A 12 14.08 6.93 12.20
CA ASP A 12 14.53 7.38 10.88
C ASP A 12 14.41 6.26 9.85
N LEU A 13 14.86 5.05 10.19
CA LEU A 13 14.74 3.88 9.31
C LEU A 13 13.29 3.54 8.99
N TYR A 14 12.41 3.61 9.98
CA TYR A 14 10.98 3.39 9.80
C TYR A 14 10.38 4.45 8.88
N THR A 15 10.67 5.72 9.14
CA THR A 15 10.19 6.85 8.33
C THR A 15 10.67 6.76 6.88
N GLN A 16 11.94 6.37 6.65
CA GLN A 16 12.48 6.14 5.31
C GLN A 16 11.77 4.97 4.61
N ALA A 17 11.52 3.87 5.32
CA ALA A 17 10.84 2.71 4.75
C ALA A 17 9.38 3.04 4.36
N CYS A 18 8.69 3.79 5.20
CA CYS A 18 7.35 4.33 4.95
C CYS A 18 7.34 5.28 3.74
N THR A 19 8.25 6.25 3.71
CA THR A 19 8.41 7.19 2.58
C THR A 19 8.67 6.46 1.27
N ALA A 20 9.57 5.47 1.28
CA ALA A 20 9.90 4.67 0.11
C ALA A 20 8.69 3.86 -0.39
N PHE A 21 7.88 3.31 0.51
CA PHE A 21 6.64 2.63 0.15
C PHE A 21 5.62 3.58 -0.48
N THR A 22 5.36 4.73 0.18
CA THR A 22 4.45 5.76 -0.34
C THR A 22 4.88 6.21 -1.73
N HIS A 23 6.17 6.47 -1.93
CA HIS A 23 6.70 6.84 -3.24
C HIS A 23 6.50 5.74 -4.30
N LYS A 24 6.77 4.46 -3.97
CA LYS A 24 6.51 3.34 -4.90
C LYS A 24 5.04 3.25 -5.29
N LEU A 25 4.14 3.39 -4.33
CA LEU A 25 2.70 3.38 -4.57
C LEU A 25 2.25 4.56 -5.42
N GLN A 26 2.79 5.76 -5.18
CA GLN A 26 2.56 6.95 -6.03
C GLN A 26 3.06 6.74 -7.46
N CYS A 27 4.25 6.18 -7.65
CA CYS A 27 4.77 5.85 -8.96
C CYS A 27 3.85 4.88 -9.71
N GLN A 28 3.23 3.93 -9.00
CA GLN A 28 2.28 3.00 -9.61
C GLN A 28 0.99 3.70 -10.04
N VAL A 29 0.44 4.59 -9.21
CA VAL A 29 -0.70 5.44 -9.60
C VAL A 29 -0.36 6.26 -10.84
N PHE A 30 0.80 6.93 -10.85
CA PHE A 30 1.23 7.75 -11.97
C PHE A 30 1.41 6.92 -13.25
N ALA A 31 2.00 5.73 -13.16
CA ALA A 31 2.20 4.85 -14.31
C ALA A 31 0.87 4.39 -14.92
N LEU A 32 -0.17 4.19 -14.11
CA LEU A 32 -1.51 3.79 -14.57
C LEU A 32 -2.26 4.96 -15.22
N LEU A 33 -2.04 6.19 -14.76
CA LEU A 33 -2.71 7.39 -15.26
C LEU A 33 -1.97 8.08 -16.42
N SER A 34 -0.71 7.75 -16.67
CA SER A 34 0.11 8.41 -17.68
C SER A 34 -0.28 8.00 -19.10
N PRO A 35 -0.31 8.94 -20.06
CA PRO A 35 -0.49 8.65 -21.48
C PRO A 35 0.82 8.07 -22.05
N GLY A 36 1.00 6.77 -21.88
CA GLY A 36 2.15 6.01 -22.40
C GLY A 36 1.78 4.54 -22.58
N PRO A 37 2.73 3.67 -22.99
CA PRO A 37 2.50 2.23 -22.95
C PRO A 37 2.36 1.82 -21.49
N SER A 38 1.12 1.80 -21.02
CA SER A 38 0.84 1.36 -19.66
C SER A 38 1.30 -0.08 -19.50
N PRO A 39 1.80 -0.45 -18.30
CA PRO A 39 2.08 -1.83 -17.98
C PRO A 39 0.90 -2.73 -18.35
N ASP A 40 1.22 -3.93 -18.84
CA ASP A 40 0.24 -4.98 -19.03
C ASP A 40 -0.32 -5.45 -17.68
N ARG A 41 -1.39 -6.27 -17.72
CA ARG A 41 -2.06 -6.78 -16.53
C ARG A 41 -1.13 -7.57 -15.62
N GLN A 42 -0.23 -8.36 -16.19
CA GLN A 42 0.72 -9.18 -15.43
C GLN A 42 1.69 -8.30 -14.64
N GLY A 43 2.22 -7.24 -15.27
CA GLY A 43 3.06 -6.25 -14.61
C GLY A 43 2.33 -5.48 -13.50
N ILE A 44 1.04 -5.20 -13.66
CA ILE A 44 0.22 -4.60 -12.59
C ILE A 44 0.05 -5.57 -11.44
N ALA A 45 -0.35 -6.82 -11.70
CA ALA A 45 -0.56 -7.84 -10.68
C ALA A 45 0.71 -8.09 -9.85
N THR A 46 1.86 -8.28 -10.50
CA THR A 46 3.15 -8.46 -9.80
C THR A 46 3.48 -7.28 -8.89
N ARG A 47 3.25 -6.04 -9.34
CA ARG A 47 3.51 -4.85 -8.50
C ARG A 47 2.55 -4.76 -7.31
N LEU A 48 1.30 -5.16 -7.47
CA LEU A 48 0.33 -5.21 -6.37
C LEU A 48 0.74 -6.26 -5.33
N ASP A 49 1.23 -7.42 -5.76
CA ASP A 49 1.77 -8.45 -4.86
C ASP A 49 2.99 -7.92 -4.08
N GLU A 50 3.94 -7.26 -4.75
CA GLU A 50 5.10 -6.63 -4.09
C GLU A 50 4.70 -5.56 -3.06
N LEU A 51 3.72 -4.71 -3.39
CA LEU A 51 3.19 -3.70 -2.48
C LEU A 51 2.48 -4.35 -1.28
N ALA A 52 1.72 -5.42 -1.51
CA ALA A 52 1.02 -6.17 -0.47
C ALA A 52 1.99 -6.83 0.52
N GLU A 53 3.12 -7.37 0.04
CA GLU A 53 4.16 -7.89 0.92
C GLU A 53 4.86 -6.79 1.71
N ARG A 54 5.19 -5.68 1.03
CA ARG A 54 5.93 -4.58 1.66
C ARG A 54 5.14 -3.88 2.75
N ILE A 55 3.84 -3.67 2.57
CA ILE A 55 3.02 -3.02 3.60
C ILE A 55 2.91 -3.87 4.87
N VAL A 56 2.90 -5.20 4.74
CA VAL A 56 2.92 -6.13 5.88
C VAL A 56 4.23 -6.00 6.65
N GLN A 57 5.38 -5.95 5.95
CA GLN A 57 6.68 -5.73 6.59
C GLN A 57 6.71 -4.41 7.39
N LEU A 58 6.14 -3.33 6.84
CA LEU A 58 6.01 -2.05 7.54
C LEU A 58 5.07 -2.14 8.75
N GLY A 59 3.99 -2.91 8.66
CA GLY A 59 3.08 -3.17 9.78
C GLY A 59 3.79 -3.85 10.95
N PHE A 60 4.53 -4.92 10.67
CA PHE A 60 5.33 -5.62 11.68
C PHE A 60 6.44 -4.75 12.25
N LEU A 61 7.15 -4.00 11.40
CA LEU A 61 8.20 -3.10 11.87
C LEU A 61 7.61 -2.03 12.78
N GLY A 62 6.48 -1.42 12.41
CA GLY A 62 5.77 -0.45 13.21
C GLY A 62 5.32 -1.01 14.56
N GLU A 63 4.79 -2.23 14.60
CA GLU A 63 4.43 -2.92 15.85
C GLU A 63 5.66 -3.15 16.76
N VAL A 64 6.76 -3.67 16.20
CA VAL A 64 8.00 -3.90 16.95
C VAL A 64 8.59 -2.59 17.48
N GLY A 65 8.45 -1.50 16.72
CA GLY A 65 8.87 -0.16 17.10
C GLY A 65 7.91 0.61 18.00
N GLU A 66 6.79 -0.01 18.41
CA GLU A 66 5.72 0.62 19.19
C GLU A 66 5.20 1.90 18.54
N VAL A 67 5.14 1.92 17.21
CA VAL A 67 4.60 3.03 16.43
C VAL A 67 3.08 2.96 16.49
N ALA A 68 2.46 4.08 16.87
CA ALA A 68 1.01 4.22 16.93
C ALA A 68 0.54 5.32 15.97
N VAL A 69 -0.66 5.15 15.43
CA VAL A 69 -1.37 6.23 14.73
C VAL A 69 -1.64 7.34 15.73
N ARG A 70 -1.20 8.56 15.44
CA ARG A 70 -1.36 9.69 16.36
C ARG A 70 -2.76 10.30 16.25
N LYS A 71 -3.40 10.58 17.38
CA LYS A 71 -4.61 11.41 17.43
C LYS A 71 -4.34 12.75 16.74
N GLY A 72 -5.21 13.14 15.81
CA GLY A 72 -5.06 14.37 15.00
C GLY A 72 -4.40 14.17 13.64
N ASN A 73 -3.88 12.99 13.31
CA ASN A 73 -3.53 12.63 11.93
C ASN A 73 -4.83 12.39 11.13
N ARG A 74 -4.90 12.84 9.86
CA ARG A 74 -6.02 12.55 8.93
C ARG A 74 -6.39 11.06 8.90
N VAL A 75 -5.40 10.19 9.07
CA VAL A 75 -5.54 8.73 9.02
C VAL A 75 -6.20 8.17 10.28
N TRP A 76 -6.14 8.90 11.40
CA TRP A 76 -6.90 8.58 12.61
C TRP A 76 -8.41 8.67 12.38
N ALA A 77 -8.88 9.55 11.48
CA ALA A 77 -10.31 9.61 11.15
C ALA A 77 -10.81 8.33 10.47
N LYS A 78 -9.93 7.65 9.72
CA LYS A 78 -10.24 6.40 9.03
C LYS A 78 -10.13 5.17 9.94
N TRP A 79 -9.07 5.08 10.76
CA TRP A 79 -8.76 3.85 11.51
C TRP A 79 -8.86 3.97 13.03
N GLY A 80 -9.01 5.18 13.57
CA GLY A 80 -9.04 5.43 15.02
C GLY A 80 -7.77 4.96 15.72
N ALA A 81 -7.94 4.30 16.87
CA ALA A 81 -6.87 3.78 17.71
C ALA A 81 -6.35 2.39 17.26
N MET A 82 -6.69 1.95 16.05
CA MET A 82 -6.31 0.63 15.55
C MET A 82 -4.77 0.47 15.48
N PRO A 83 -4.21 -0.68 15.87
CA PRO A 83 -2.79 -0.96 15.74
C PRO A 83 -2.31 -0.83 14.28
N ILE A 84 -1.12 -0.25 14.07
CA ILE A 84 -0.54 -0.06 12.72
C ILE A 84 -0.47 -1.37 11.94
N LYS A 85 -0.14 -2.47 12.60
CA LYS A 85 -0.10 -3.79 11.97
C LYS A 85 -1.46 -4.22 11.42
N GLU A 86 -2.53 -4.02 12.18
CA GLU A 86 -3.89 -4.37 11.72
C GLU A 86 -4.29 -3.51 10.52
N ILE A 87 -4.01 -2.21 10.56
CA ILE A 87 -4.22 -1.31 9.42
C ILE A 87 -3.46 -1.79 8.19
N CYS A 88 -2.17 -2.13 8.33
CA CYS A 88 -1.36 -2.65 7.23
C CYS A 88 -1.89 -3.98 6.67
N PHE A 89 -2.47 -4.85 7.50
CA PHE A 89 -3.14 -6.07 7.03
C PHE A 89 -4.42 -5.77 6.25
N LEU A 90 -5.20 -4.76 6.64
CA LEU A 90 -6.37 -4.33 5.88
C LEU A 90 -5.96 -3.74 4.53
N VAL A 91 -4.92 -2.91 4.49
CA VAL A 91 -4.35 -2.41 3.24
C VAL A 91 -3.85 -3.55 2.35
N LYS A 92 -3.17 -4.55 2.91
CA LYS A 92 -2.79 -5.77 2.16
C LYS A 92 -4.02 -6.42 1.52
N LYS A 93 -5.10 -6.58 2.29
CA LYS A 93 -6.34 -7.19 1.78
C LYS A 93 -6.92 -6.38 0.60
N GLU A 94 -6.95 -5.05 0.71
CA GLU A 94 -7.40 -4.18 -0.39
C GLU A 94 -6.53 -4.36 -1.65
N LEU A 95 -5.20 -4.40 -1.51
CA LEU A 95 -4.28 -4.63 -2.63
C LEU A 95 -4.47 -6.02 -3.27
N MET A 96 -4.68 -7.06 -2.47
CA MET A 96 -4.93 -8.41 -2.99
C MET A 96 -6.28 -8.53 -3.69
N LEU A 97 -7.33 -7.87 -3.19
CA LEU A 97 -8.63 -7.81 -3.86
C LEU A 97 -8.50 -7.11 -5.22
N LEU A 98 -7.74 -6.02 -5.27
CA LEU A 98 -7.45 -5.32 -6.52
C LEU A 98 -6.67 -6.20 -7.50
N ARG A 99 -5.68 -6.95 -7.01
CA ARG A 99 -4.91 -7.92 -7.80
C ARG A 99 -5.79 -9.01 -8.39
N THR A 100 -6.69 -9.59 -7.60
CA THR A 100 -7.67 -10.57 -8.09
C THR A 100 -8.64 -9.96 -9.10
N ALA A 101 -9.08 -8.72 -8.91
CA ALA A 101 -9.91 -8.03 -9.88
C ALA A 101 -9.19 -7.85 -11.23
N VAL A 102 -7.91 -7.44 -11.20
CA VAL A 102 -7.09 -7.31 -12.42
C VAL A 102 -6.95 -8.64 -13.18
N GLU A 103 -6.89 -9.77 -12.47
CA GLU A 103 -6.84 -11.09 -13.08
C GLU A 103 -8.21 -11.60 -13.57
N ILE A 104 -9.30 -11.43 -12.83
CA ILE A 104 -10.61 -11.96 -13.24
C ILE A 104 -11.08 -11.35 -14.57
N VAL A 105 -10.72 -10.10 -14.84
CA VAL A 105 -11.07 -9.44 -16.09
C VAL A 105 -10.32 -10.04 -17.32
N GLU A 106 -9.43 -11.00 -17.11
CA GLU A 106 -8.82 -11.86 -18.14
C GLU A 106 -9.83 -12.70 -18.93
N ILE A 107 -11.04 -12.96 -18.38
CA ILE A 107 -12.04 -13.84 -19.03
C ILE A 107 -13.03 -13.05 -19.92
N GLY A 108 -12.98 -11.71 -19.87
CA GLY A 108 -14.00 -10.84 -20.45
C GLY A 108 -13.78 -10.42 -21.90
N GLU A 109 -12.70 -9.72 -22.22
CA GLU A 109 -12.50 -9.14 -23.56
C GLU A 109 -11.03 -8.73 -23.78
N LEU A 110 -10.52 -9.06 -24.96
CA LEU A 110 -9.16 -8.78 -25.41
C LEU A 110 -8.92 -7.28 -25.59
N GLY A 111 -7.86 -6.76 -24.96
CA GLY A 111 -6.97 -5.82 -25.64
C GLY A 111 -6.57 -4.57 -24.89
N GLU A 112 -7.48 -3.88 -24.18
CA GLU A 112 -7.15 -2.58 -23.60
C GLU A 112 -7.75 -2.37 -22.21
N LEU A 113 -6.86 -2.24 -21.23
CA LEU A 113 -7.12 -1.87 -19.85
C LEU A 113 -7.63 -0.41 -19.68
N GLY A 114 -8.10 0.28 -20.72
CA GLY A 114 -8.33 1.74 -20.72
C GLY A 114 -9.15 2.25 -19.53
N PRO A 115 -10.42 1.81 -19.37
CA PRO A 115 -11.24 2.19 -18.22
C PRO A 115 -10.78 1.55 -16.90
N GLU A 116 -10.23 0.34 -16.97
CA GLU A 116 -9.80 -0.44 -15.81
C GLU A 116 -8.57 0.16 -15.11
N ARG A 117 -7.63 0.75 -15.86
CA ARG A 117 -6.45 1.46 -15.32
C ARG A 117 -6.85 2.60 -14.41
N VAL A 118 -7.87 3.36 -14.81
CA VAL A 118 -8.39 4.47 -14.02
C VAL A 118 -8.99 3.94 -12.72
N GLY A 119 -9.81 2.89 -12.78
CA GLY A 119 -10.37 2.26 -11.58
C GLY A 119 -9.29 1.70 -10.63
N VAL A 120 -8.26 1.05 -11.17
CA VAL A 120 -7.11 0.57 -10.36
C VAL A 120 -6.38 1.75 -9.72
N ALA A 121 -6.13 2.83 -10.47
CA ALA A 121 -5.46 4.01 -9.95
C ALA A 121 -6.28 4.70 -8.84
N GLU A 122 -7.60 4.82 -8.99
CA GLU A 122 -8.50 5.39 -7.97
C GLU A 122 -8.44 4.60 -6.65
N VAL A 123 -8.48 3.26 -6.72
CA VAL A 123 -8.33 2.42 -5.53
C VAL A 123 -6.97 2.64 -4.87
N LEU A 124 -5.88 2.68 -5.65
CA LEU A 124 -4.53 2.93 -5.12
C LEU A 124 -4.38 4.33 -4.51
N VAL A 125 -5.09 5.34 -5.02
CA VAL A 125 -5.19 6.67 -4.39
C VAL A 125 -5.90 6.57 -3.04
N GLY A 126 -7.01 5.83 -2.95
CA GLY A 126 -7.70 5.58 -1.67
C GLY A 126 -6.82 4.83 -0.64
N VAL A 127 -5.94 3.95 -1.12
CA VAL A 127 -4.91 3.31 -0.27
C VAL A 127 -3.90 4.34 0.21
N LEU A 128 -3.36 5.19 -0.67
CA LEU A 128 -2.40 6.25 -0.32
C LEU A 128 -2.94 7.20 0.75
N GLU A 129 -4.20 7.60 0.63
CA GLU A 129 -4.86 8.49 1.59
C GLU A 129 -5.06 7.83 2.96
N GLY A 130 -5.14 6.50 2.99
CA GLY A 130 -5.36 5.70 4.18
C GLY A 130 -4.12 5.14 4.87
N LEU A 131 -2.89 5.43 4.41
CA LEU A 131 -1.67 4.85 4.98
C LEU A 131 -1.41 5.35 6.43
N PRO A 132 -1.09 4.47 7.39
CA PRO A 132 -1.04 4.81 8.82
C PRO A 132 0.19 5.59 9.30
N PHE A 133 1.03 6.12 8.40
CA PHE A 133 2.33 6.72 8.69
C PHE A 133 2.59 7.97 7.84
#